data_AF-A0A2A5GCL9-F1
#
_entry.id   AF-A0A2A5GCL9-F1
#
_cell.length_a   1.000
_cell.length_b   1.000
_cell.length_c   1.000
_cell.angle_alpha   90.00
_cell.angle_beta   90.00
_cell.angle_gamma   90.00
#
_symmetry.space_group_name_H-M   'P 1'
#
loop_
_entity.id
_entity.type
_entity.pdbx_description
1 polymer ?
#
loop_
_entity_poly.entity_id
_entity_poly.type
_entity_poly.pdbx_seq_one_letter_code
_entity_poly.pdbx_strand_id
1 'polypeptide(L)'
;MRPHLEPRHRAKPQARGVYAKEELVAEMTSSFVCAALSIVPTVRHTDYLGSWLRVLKDDKRAIFRAASLASKAADYILANQTTDPAISKNLEIEA
;
A
#
# COMPACT_ATOMS: atom_id res chain seq x y z
N MET A 1 -15.08 -21.85 -35.11
CA MET A 1 -15.89 -21.61 -33.90
C MET A 1 -14.98 -21.01 -32.83
N ARG A 2 -15.19 -19.74 -32.44
CA ARG A 2 -14.43 -19.09 -31.35
C ARG A 2 -15.21 -19.29 -30.04
N PRO A 3 -14.58 -19.69 -28.92
CA PRO A 3 -15.28 -19.80 -27.66
C PRO A 3 -15.71 -18.42 -27.17
N HIS A 4 -16.96 -18.34 -26.72
CA HIS A 4 -17.56 -17.17 -26.09
C HIS A 4 -16.80 -16.86 -24.79
N LEU A 5 -15.99 -15.80 -24.80
CA LEU A 5 -15.29 -15.31 -23.61
C LEU A 5 -16.31 -14.57 -22.75
N GLU A 6 -16.66 -15.15 -21.60
CA GLU A 6 -17.44 -14.50 -20.55
C GLU A 6 -16.82 -13.14 -20.16
N PRO A 7 -17.62 -12.10 -19.87
CA PRO A 7 -17.09 -10.82 -19.42
C PRO A 7 -16.44 -10.99 -18.05
N ARG A 8 -15.13 -10.75 -17.95
CA ARG A 8 -14.43 -10.67 -16.66
C ARG A 8 -15.17 -9.69 -15.77
N HIS A 9 -15.67 -10.17 -14.63
CA HIS A 9 -16.40 -9.42 -13.61
C HIS A 9 -15.78 -8.04 -13.37
N ARG A 10 -16.40 -6.99 -13.93
CA ARG A 10 -16.15 -5.61 -13.54
C ARG A 10 -16.60 -5.48 -12.08
N ALA A 11 -15.65 -5.29 -11.16
CA ALA A 11 -15.94 -5.15 -9.74
C ALA A 11 -17.03 -4.08 -9.52
N LYS A 12 -18.03 -4.39 -8.66
CA LYS A 12 -19.21 -3.54 -8.46
C LYS A 12 -18.79 -2.16 -7.91
N PRO A 13 -19.42 -1.04 -8.35
CA PRO A 13 -19.01 0.32 -7.96
C PRO A 13 -18.99 0.56 -6.44
N GLN A 14 -19.89 -0.09 -5.69
CA GLN A 14 -19.98 0.00 -4.24
C GLN A 14 -18.82 -0.67 -3.48
N ALA A 15 -18.09 -1.61 -4.09
CA ALA A 15 -17.04 -2.38 -3.39
C ALA A 15 -15.85 -1.51 -2.98
N ARG A 16 -15.51 -0.46 -3.76
CA ARG A 16 -14.39 0.44 -3.47
C ARG A 16 -14.60 1.30 -2.22
N GLY A 17 -15.85 1.63 -1.89
CA GLY A 17 -16.15 2.41 -0.69
C GLY A 17 -15.98 1.62 0.61
N VAL A 18 -16.21 0.31 0.56
CA VAL A 18 -16.15 -0.58 1.73
C VAL A 18 -14.70 -0.77 2.20
N TYR A 19 -13.73 -0.77 1.28
CA TYR A 19 -12.31 -1.00 1.57
C TYR A 19 -11.47 0.28 1.66
N ALA A 20 -12.09 1.46 1.61
CA ALA A 20 -11.36 2.73 1.54
C ALA A 20 -10.47 2.99 2.78
N LYS A 21 -10.84 2.44 3.94
CA LYS A 21 -10.05 2.56 5.16
C LYS A 21 -8.82 1.67 5.13
N GLU A 22 -8.99 0.42 4.69
CA GLU A 22 -7.93 -0.57 4.52
C GLU A 22 -6.93 -0.13 3.44
N GLU A 23 -7.44 0.39 2.31
CA GLU A 23 -6.60 0.98 1.25
C GLU A 23 -5.77 2.16 1.76
N LEU A 24 -6.36 3.03 2.58
CA LEU A 24 -5.64 4.16 3.17
C LEU A 24 -4.50 3.67 4.10
N VAL A 25 -4.76 2.67 4.94
CA VAL A 25 -3.72 2.06 5.79
C VAL A 25 -2.62 1.46 4.93
N ALA A 26 -2.97 0.67 3.90
CA ALA A 26 -2.01 -0.01 3.04
C ALA A 26 -1.10 0.97 2.28
N GLU A 27 -1.66 2.06 1.74
CA GLU A 27 -0.86 3.07 1.02
C GLU A 27 0.07 3.84 1.97
N MET A 28 -0.39 4.18 3.18
CA MET A 28 0.46 4.80 4.20
C MET A 28 1.60 3.84 4.63
N THR A 29 1.31 2.55 4.82
CA THR A 29 2.33 1.54 5.13
C THR A 29 3.36 1.46 4.01
N SER A 30 2.92 1.39 2.75
CA SER A 30 3.84 1.38 1.61
C SER A 30 4.70 2.64 1.59
N SER A 31 4.12 3.82 1.86
CA SER A 31 4.85 5.08 1.89
C SER A 31 5.92 5.12 2.99
N PHE A 32 5.60 4.61 4.18
CA PHE A 32 6.55 4.54 5.30
C PHE A 32 7.69 3.58 5.01
N VAL A 33 7.40 2.40 4.45
CA VAL A 33 8.43 1.43 4.04
C VAL A 33 9.32 2.00 2.94
N CYS A 34 8.73 2.65 1.92
CA CYS A 34 9.49 3.30 0.86
C CYS A 34 10.43 4.37 1.41
N ALA A 35 9.94 5.21 2.32
CA ALA A 35 10.76 6.23 2.98
C ALA A 35 11.91 5.61 3.79
N ALA A 36 11.64 4.55 4.56
CA ALA A 36 12.65 3.86 5.37
C ALA A 36 13.74 3.17 4.53
N LEU A 37 13.38 2.66 3.35
CA LEU A 37 14.29 1.94 2.45
C LEU A 37 14.88 2.83 1.34
N SER A 38 14.65 4.14 1.38
CA SER A 38 15.06 5.08 0.31
C SER A 38 14.57 4.67 -1.09
N ILE A 39 13.38 4.05 -1.17
CA ILE A 39 12.74 3.67 -2.42
C ILE A 39 11.89 4.85 -2.90
N VAL A 40 12.12 5.31 -4.13
CA VAL A 40 11.26 6.31 -4.77
C VAL A 40 9.96 5.62 -5.22
N PRO A 41 8.79 6.02 -4.69
CA PRO A 41 7.53 5.39 -5.09
C PRO A 41 7.14 5.84 -6.51
N THR A 42 6.58 4.91 -7.29
CA THR A 42 5.89 5.26 -8.54
C THR A 42 4.48 5.76 -8.25
N VAL A 43 4.05 6.80 -8.98
CA VAL A 43 2.69 7.35 -8.85
C VAL A 43 1.65 6.25 -9.10
N ARG A 44 0.66 6.14 -8.21
CA ARG A 44 -0.51 5.25 -8.39
C ARG A 44 -1.77 6.06 -8.75
N HIS A 45 -2.75 5.39 -9.34
CA HIS A 45 -3.90 6.03 -10.01
C HIS A 45 -4.78 6.85 -9.06
N THR A 46 -5.24 8.03 -9.49
CA THR A 46 -6.01 8.98 -8.66
C THR A 46 -7.39 8.51 -8.17
N ASP A 47 -7.86 7.35 -8.62
CA ASP A 47 -9.22 6.86 -8.37
C ASP A 47 -9.54 6.59 -6.89
N TYR A 48 -8.52 6.27 -6.07
CA TYR A 48 -8.67 6.07 -4.62
C TYR A 48 -8.72 7.38 -3.82
N LEU A 49 -8.31 8.51 -4.41
CA LEU A 49 -8.27 9.78 -3.68
C LEU A 49 -9.68 10.23 -3.28
N GLY A 50 -10.66 10.01 -4.17
CA GLY A 50 -12.06 10.34 -3.90
C GLY A 50 -12.65 9.53 -2.74
N SER A 51 -12.31 8.23 -2.64
CA SER A 51 -12.80 7.36 -1.56
C SER A 51 -12.14 7.72 -0.23
N TRP A 52 -10.84 8.02 -0.20
CA TRP A 52 -10.14 8.46 1.02
C TRP A 52 -10.62 9.83 1.49
N LEU A 53 -10.83 10.79 0.59
CA LEU A 53 -11.37 12.10 0.95
C LEU A 53 -12.73 11.99 1.63
N ARG A 54 -13.58 11.03 1.21
CA ARG A 54 -14.85 10.76 1.89
C ARG A 54 -14.62 10.21 3.30
N VAL A 55 -13.75 9.21 3.46
CA VAL A 55 -13.39 8.66 4.78
C VAL A 55 -12.90 9.74 5.73
N LEU A 56 -12.03 10.64 5.26
CA LEU A 56 -11.46 11.71 6.06
C LEU A 56 -12.48 12.81 6.42
N LYS A 57 -13.46 13.06 5.53
CA LYS A 57 -14.58 13.98 5.82
C LYS A 57 -15.54 13.40 6.85
N ASP A 58 -15.85 12.11 6.74
CA ASP A 58 -16.77 11.42 7.64
C ASP A 58 -16.17 11.21 9.04
N ASP A 59 -14.84 11.05 9.14
CA ASP A 59 -14.14 10.89 10.42
C ASP A 59 -12.78 11.61 10.42
N LYS A 60 -12.72 12.76 11.10
CA LYS A 60 -11.49 13.57 11.24
C LYS A 60 -10.36 12.85 11.97
N ARG A 61 -10.67 11.81 12.74
CA ARG A 61 -9.66 10.98 13.42
C ARG A 61 -9.22 9.78 12.58
N ALA A 62 -9.82 9.54 11.41
CA ALA A 62 -9.45 8.43 10.54
C ALA A 62 -7.98 8.49 10.12
N ILE A 63 -7.43 9.68 9.85
CA ILE A 63 -6.02 9.83 9.47
C ILE A 63 -5.07 9.36 10.58
N PHE A 64 -5.36 9.68 11.84
CA PHE A 64 -4.52 9.28 12.97
C PHE A 64 -4.58 7.77 13.24
N ARG A 65 -5.78 7.18 13.10
CA ARG A 65 -5.94 5.73 13.22
C ARG A 65 -5.24 4.99 12.08
N ALA A 66 -5.39 5.48 10.85
CA ALA A 66 -4.72 4.92 9.68
C ALA A 66 -3.20 5.00 9.84
N ALA A 67 -2.67 6.17 10.25
CA ALA A 67 -1.26 6.34 10.54
C ALA A 67 -0.75 5.38 11.62
N SER A 68 -1.48 5.24 12.74
CA SER A 68 -1.07 4.34 13.83
C SER A 68 -1.02 2.87 13.39
N LEU A 69 -2.00 2.41 12.62
CA LEU A 69 -1.99 1.06 12.05
C LEU A 69 -0.86 0.90 11.02
N ALA A 70 -0.69 1.91 10.16
CA ALA A 70 0.31 1.89 9.12
C ALA A 70 1.75 1.84 9.68
N SER A 71 2.03 2.60 10.75
CA SER A 71 3.31 2.56 11.45
C SER A 71 3.59 1.16 12.00
N LYS A 72 2.64 0.53 12.71
CA LYS A 72 2.81 -0.84 13.23
C LYS A 72 3.08 -1.86 12.13
N ALA A 73 2.37 -1.75 11.00
CA ALA A 73 2.57 -2.62 9.86
C ALA A 73 3.95 -2.39 9.21
N ALA A 74 4.38 -1.14 9.07
CA ALA A 74 5.70 -0.80 8.55
C ALA A 74 6.80 -1.33 9.49
N ASP A 75 6.70 -1.09 10.80
CA ASP A 75 7.63 -1.60 11.80
C ASP A 75 7.75 -3.13 11.74
N TYR A 76 6.61 -3.83 11.60
CA TYR A 76 6.60 -5.28 11.42
C TYR A 76 7.35 -5.70 10.15
N ILE A 77 7.08 -5.06 9.00
CA ILE A 77 7.77 -5.37 7.73
C ILE A 77 9.28 -5.13 7.86
N LEU A 78 9.67 -3.99 8.41
CA LEU A 78 11.07 -3.59 8.56
C LEU A 78 11.83 -4.49 9.55
N ALA A 79 11.18 -4.95 10.63
CA ALA A 79 11.76 -5.86 11.60
C ALA A 79 11.94 -7.30 11.08
N ASN A 80 11.18 -7.70 10.06
CA ASN A 80 11.23 -9.04 9.46
C ASN A 80 11.95 -9.06 8.11
N GLN A 81 12.80 -8.07 7.83
CA GLN A 81 13.67 -8.12 6.66
C GLN A 81 14.66 -9.27 6.82
N THR A 82 14.64 -10.21 5.87
CA THR A 82 15.69 -11.22 5.78
C THR A 82 16.96 -10.55 5.27
N THR A 83 17.87 -10.21 6.17
CA THR A 83 19.25 -9.91 5.78
C THR A 83 19.89 -11.22 5.33
N ASP A 84 19.70 -11.60 4.07
CA ASP A 84 20.44 -12.72 3.50
C ASP A 84 21.93 -12.33 3.48
N PRO A 85 22.80 -13.02 4.24
CA PRO A 85 24.22 -12.70 4.29
C PRO A 85 24.90 -12.78 2.92
N ALA A 86 24.32 -13.50 1.95
CA ALA A 86 24.82 -13.58 0.58
C ALA A 86 24.59 -12.28 -0.22
N ILE A 87 23.52 -11.53 0.05
CA ILE A 87 23.26 -10.24 -0.60
C ILE A 87 24.19 -9.17 -0.03
N SER A 88 24.39 -9.16 1.29
CA SER A 88 25.23 -8.14 1.96
C SER A 88 26.70 -8.19 1.55
N LYS A 89 27.24 -9.37 1.21
CA LYS A 89 28.63 -9.53 0.77
C LYS A 89 28.92 -8.96 -0.63
N ASN A 90 27.90 -8.81 -1.47
CA ASN A 90 28.09 -8.31 -2.84
C ASN A 90 28.20 -6.77 -2.91
N LEU A 91 27.84 -6.04 -1.85
CA LEU A 91 27.95 -4.57 -1.82
C LEU A 91 29.31 -4.05 -1.33
N GLU A 92 30.09 -4.84 -0.58
CA GLU A 92 31.39 -4.40 -0.04
C GLU A 92 32.56 -4.61 -1.02
N ILE A 93 32.35 -5.22 -2.18
CA ILE A 93 33.42 -5.59 -3.13
C ILE A 93 33.57 -4.59 -4.30
N GLU A 94 32.68 -3.60 -4.44
CA GLU A 94 32.75 -2.57 -5.51
C GLU A 94 33.01 -1.13 -5.01
N ALA A 95 33.70 -0.95 -3.87
CA ALA A 95 34.18 0.37 -3.39
C ALA A 95 35.70 0.38 -3.22
#